data_AF-A0A897NBM7-F1
#
_entry.id   AF-A0A897NBM7-F1
#
_cell.length_a   1.000
_cell.length_b   1.000
_cell.length_c   1.000
_cell.angle_alpha   90.00
_cell.angle_beta   90.00
_cell.angle_gamma   90.00
#
_symmetry.space_group_name_H-M   'P 1'
#
loop_
_entity.id
_entity.type
_entity.pdbx_description
1 polymer ?
#
loop_
_entity_poly.entity_id
_entity_poly.type
_entity_poly.pdbx_seq_one_letter_code
_entity_poly.pdbx_strand_id
1 'polypeptide(L)'
;MGLSLREVEAVFDWLGVDRCYQAIWYWKETLAEDQSDPPTAAPSRVAVDEKQIEVDGEKKWLYAAIDTESKLLLEVDVFSRRGMTPRRRSCIASPRNTMSPIQSFSSMLVAI
;
A
#
# COMPACT_ATOMS: atom_id res chain seq x y z
N MET A 1 -0.25 -7.41 11.85
CA MET A 1 -0.97 -8.56 11.28
C MET A 1 -2.42 -8.12 11.09
N GLY A 2 -3.00 -8.33 9.90
CA GLY A 2 -4.41 -8.04 9.66
C GLY A 2 -5.29 -9.25 10.02
N LEU A 3 -6.52 -8.99 10.44
CA LEU A 3 -7.54 -10.02 10.64
C LEU A 3 -8.39 -10.14 9.36
N SER A 4 -8.78 -11.36 9.01
CA SER A 4 -9.85 -11.61 8.05
C SER A 4 -11.18 -11.12 8.60
N LEU A 5 -12.14 -10.80 7.72
CA LEU A 5 -13.48 -10.36 8.16
C LEU A 5 -14.21 -11.40 9.03
N ARG A 6 -13.90 -12.69 8.84
CA ARG A 6 -14.41 -13.78 9.68
C ARG A 6 -13.79 -13.79 11.07
N GLU A 7 -12.50 -13.47 11.18
CA GLU A 7 -11.86 -13.30 12.48
C GLU A 7 -12.38 -12.05 13.19
N VAL A 8 -12.67 -10.96 12.47
CA VAL A 8 -13.31 -9.77 13.05
C VAL A 8 -14.72 -10.09 13.56
N GLU A 9 -15.51 -10.85 12.81
CA GLU A 9 -16.82 -11.37 13.23
C GLU A 9 -16.71 -12.15 14.55
N ALA A 10 -15.75 -13.07 14.67
CA ALA A 10 -15.51 -13.83 15.89
C ALA A 10 -15.08 -12.96 17.08
N VAL A 11 -14.27 -11.91 16.85
CA VAL A 11 -13.88 -10.96 17.89
C VAL A 11 -15.08 -10.15 18.37
N PHE A 12 -15.97 -9.72 17.48
CA PHE A 12 -17.18 -9.00 17.89
C PHE A 12 -18.15 -9.88 18.68
N ASP A 13 -18.34 -11.13 18.28
CA ASP A 13 -19.15 -12.09 19.04
C ASP A 13 -18.59 -12.30 20.47
N TRP A 14 -17.27 -12.45 20.60
CA TRP A 14 -16.59 -12.53 21.90
C TRP A 14 -16.80 -11.28 22.78
N LEU A 15 -16.95 -10.10 22.17
CA LEU A 15 -17.24 -8.84 22.86
C LEU A 15 -18.75 -8.62 23.12
N GLY A 16 -19.61 -9.59 22.75
CA GLY A 16 -21.07 -9.49 22.91
C GLY A 16 -21.75 -8.59 21.87
N VAL A 17 -21.08 -8.32 20.75
CA VAL A 17 -21.58 -7.47 19.66
C VAL A 17 -21.97 -8.35 18.48
N ASP A 18 -23.27 -8.58 18.31
CA ASP A 18 -23.80 -9.38 17.19
C ASP A 18 -23.74 -8.58 15.86
N ARG A 19 -22.77 -8.95 15.02
CA ARG A 19 -22.58 -8.41 13.67
C ARG A 19 -22.24 -9.54 12.72
N CYS A 20 -23.02 -9.65 11.65
CA CYS A 20 -22.72 -10.58 10.58
C CYS A 20 -21.56 -10.08 9.70
N TYR A 21 -20.88 -11.01 9.05
CA TYR A 21 -19.86 -10.74 8.02
C TYR A 21 -20.24 -9.61 7.05
N GLN A 22 -21.49 -9.57 6.58
CA GLN A 22 -21.95 -8.58 5.60
C GLN A 22 -21.95 -7.15 6.18
N ALA A 23 -22.27 -6.98 7.46
CA ALA A 23 -22.22 -5.68 8.12
C ALA A 23 -20.78 -5.16 8.23
N ILE A 24 -19.84 -6.05 8.58
CA ILE A 24 -18.42 -5.72 8.70
C ILE A 24 -17.83 -5.40 7.32
N TRP A 25 -18.18 -6.19 6.30
CA TRP A 25 -17.78 -5.95 4.92
C TRP A 25 -18.29 -4.59 4.44
N TYR A 26 -19.56 -4.27 4.68
CA TYR A 26 -20.14 -2.98 4.30
C TYR A 26 -19.41 -1.81 4.96
N TRP A 27 -19.12 -1.88 6.26
CA TRP A 27 -18.35 -0.83 6.95
C TRP A 27 -16.94 -0.68 6.40
N LYS A 28 -16.26 -1.79 6.06
CA LYS A 28 -14.95 -1.76 5.42
C LYS A 28 -15.00 -1.07 4.06
N GLU A 29 -16.04 -1.33 3.26
CA GLU A 29 -16.22 -0.66 1.97
C GLU A 29 -16.50 0.83 2.15
N THR A 30 -17.40 1.22 3.06
CA THR A 30 -17.65 2.63 3.37
C THR A 30 -16.39 3.37 3.81
N LEU A 31 -15.54 2.75 4.63
CA LEU A 31 -14.26 3.33 5.04
C LEU A 31 -13.29 3.46 3.86
N ALA A 32 -13.30 2.51 2.92
CA ALA A 32 -12.44 2.57 1.74
C ALA A 32 -12.82 3.72 0.80
N GLU A 33 -14.10 4.09 0.74
CA GLU A 33 -14.59 5.25 0.00
C GLU A 33 -14.15 6.59 0.63
N ASP A 34 -13.94 6.64 1.95
CA ASP A 34 -13.48 7.83 2.69
C ASP A 34 -11.95 7.99 2.72
N GLN A 35 -11.22 7.18 1.93
CA GLN A 35 -9.78 7.28 1.88
C GLN A 35 -9.35 8.66 1.33
N SER A 36 -8.66 9.43 2.18
CA SER A 36 -8.16 10.75 1.81
C SER A 36 -7.14 10.69 0.68
N ASP A 37 -7.04 11.79 -0.08
CA ASP A 37 -6.00 11.97 -1.08
C ASP A 37 -4.60 11.76 -0.48
N PRO A 38 -3.64 11.21 -1.27
CA PRO A 38 -2.29 11.02 -0.81
C PRO A 38 -1.69 12.37 -0.35
N PRO A 39 -0.84 12.35 0.70
CA PRO A 39 -0.29 13.56 1.26
C PRO A 39 0.50 14.35 0.21
N THR A 40 0.31 15.67 0.19
CA THR A 40 1.11 16.55 -0.65
C THR A 40 2.50 16.71 -0.01
N ALA A 41 3.48 15.95 -0.49
CA ALA A 41 4.88 16.08 -0.11
C ALA A 41 5.71 16.53 -1.31
N ALA A 42 6.77 17.30 -1.05
CA ALA A 42 7.80 17.64 -2.03
C ALA A 42 9.08 16.87 -1.71
N PRO A 43 9.15 15.56 -2.03
CA PRO A 43 10.25 14.70 -1.60
C PRO A 43 11.57 15.09 -2.26
N SER A 44 12.64 15.04 -1.47
CA SER A 44 14.01 15.18 -1.96
C SER A 44 14.51 13.89 -2.62
N ARG A 45 14.05 12.73 -2.12
CA ARG A 45 14.45 11.38 -2.52
C ARG A 45 13.28 10.40 -2.33
N VAL A 46 12.97 9.66 -3.40
CA VAL A 46 11.89 8.66 -3.40
C VAL A 46 12.48 7.26 -3.49
N ALA A 47 12.02 6.35 -2.63
CA ALA A 47 12.28 4.92 -2.75
C ALA A 47 11.04 4.22 -3.32
N VAL A 48 11.25 3.21 -4.16
CA VAL A 48 10.17 2.43 -4.78
C VAL A 48 10.38 0.96 -4.46
N ASP A 49 9.38 0.31 -3.87
CA ASP A 49 9.34 -1.15 -3.75
C ASP A 49 8.57 -1.79 -4.90
N GLU A 50 8.94 -3.02 -5.22
CA GLU A 50 8.16 -3.92 -6.07
C GLU A 50 7.92 -5.22 -5.29
N LYS A 51 6.65 -5.58 -5.10
CA LYS A 51 6.25 -6.80 -4.39
C LYS A 51 5.21 -7.59 -5.18
N GLN A 52 5.47 -8.87 -5.40
CA GLN A 52 4.46 -9.77 -5.95
C GLN A 52 3.39 -10.07 -4.89
N ILE A 53 2.12 -9.93 -5.28
CA ILE A 53 0.95 -10.22 -4.46
C ILE A 53 0.00 -11.14 -5.24
N GLU A 54 -0.92 -11.78 -4.53
CA GLU A 54 -2.00 -12.56 -5.13
C GLU A 54 -3.33 -11.86 -4.85
N VAL A 55 -4.11 -11.58 -5.89
CA VAL A 55 -5.42 -10.93 -5.80
C VAL A 55 -6.37 -11.73 -6.68
N ASP A 56 -7.47 -12.22 -6.08
CA ASP A 56 -8.46 -13.07 -6.74
C ASP A 56 -7.87 -14.31 -7.42
N GLY A 57 -6.83 -14.91 -6.82
CA GLY A 57 -6.11 -16.07 -7.35
C GLY A 57 -5.14 -15.76 -8.49
N GLU A 58 -4.99 -14.49 -8.88
CA GLU A 58 -4.04 -14.06 -9.89
C GLU A 58 -2.82 -13.38 -9.27
N LYS A 59 -1.62 -13.73 -9.78
CA LYS A 59 -0.38 -13.05 -9.41
C LYS A 59 -0.32 -11.66 -10.03
N LYS A 60 -0.23 -10.64 -9.18
CA LYS A 60 -0.08 -9.23 -9.55
C LYS A 60 1.18 -8.65 -8.91
N TRP A 61 1.58 -7.47 -9.36
CA TRP A 61 2.76 -6.75 -8.88
C TRP A 61 2.33 -5.42 -8.29
N LEU A 62 2.57 -5.25 -6.99
CA LEU A 62 2.33 -4.03 -6.25
C LEU A 62 3.61 -3.20 -6.22
N TYR A 63 3.47 -1.92 -6.55
CA TYR A 63 4.52 -0.93 -6.46
C TYR A 63 4.13 0.12 -5.43
N ALA A 64 5.05 0.43 -4.53
CA ALA A 64 4.86 1.46 -3.52
C ALA A 64 6.00 2.46 -3.57
N ALA A 65 5.69 3.74 -3.78
CA ALA A 65 6.64 4.84 -3.71
C ALA A 65 6.51 5.53 -2.36
N ILE A 66 7.63 5.70 -1.66
CA ILE A 66 7.69 6.43 -0.40
C ILE A 66 8.71 7.57 -0.47
N ASP A 67 8.44 8.64 0.24
CA ASP A 67 9.48 9.61 0.58
C ASP A 67 10.41 9.00 1.63
N THR A 68 11.71 8.99 1.35
CA THR A 68 12.68 8.35 2.25
C THR A 68 12.92 9.11 3.55
N GLU A 69 12.65 10.42 3.57
CA GLU A 69 12.82 11.26 4.75
C GLU A 69 11.57 11.22 5.64
N SER A 70 10.41 11.62 5.11
CA SER A 70 9.15 11.66 5.89
C SER A 70 8.48 10.30 6.06
N LYS A 71 8.91 9.28 5.29
CA LYS A 71 8.27 7.95 5.22
C LYS A 71 6.81 7.99 4.78
N LEU A 72 6.38 9.08 4.14
CA LEU A 72 5.05 9.20 3.58
C LEU A 72 4.93 8.31 2.33
N LEU A 73 3.81 7.59 2.26
CA LEU A 73 3.42 6.84 1.08
C LEU A 73 2.91 7.82 0.02
N LEU A 74 3.64 7.92 -1.08
CA LEU A 74 3.37 8.89 -2.14
C LEU A 74 2.43 8.31 -3.20
N GLU A 75 2.62 7.04 -3.55
CA GLU A 75 1.87 6.37 -4.62
C GLU A 75 1.88 4.86 -4.39
N VAL A 76 0.75 4.20 -4.66
CA VAL A 76 0.64 2.73 -4.71
C VAL A 76 -0.11 2.35 -5.97
N ASP A 77 0.48 1.47 -6.76
CA ASP A 77 -0.12 0.95 -7.99
C ASP A 77 -0.03 -0.57 -8.02
N VAL A 78 -1.01 -1.22 -8.66
CA VAL A 78 -1.04 -2.67 -8.87
C VAL A 78 -1.15 -2.98 -10.36
N PHE A 79 -0.25 -3.81 -10.86
CA PHE A 79 -0.20 -4.22 -12.27
C PHE A 79 -0.24 -5.74 -12.43
N SER A 80 -0.84 -6.22 -13.53
CA SER A 80 -0.84 -7.65 -13.86
C SER A 80 0.51 -8.16 -14.37
N ARG A 81 1.46 -7.26 -14.70
CA ARG A 81 2.78 -7.62 -15.23
C ARG A 81 3.90 -6.93 -14.45
N ARG A 82 5.02 -7.63 -14.33
CA ARG A 82 6.25 -7.10 -13.74
C ARG A 82 6.89 -6.07 -14.66
N GLY A 83 7.59 -5.10 -14.08
CA GLY A 83 8.38 -4.10 -14.79
C GLY A 83 7.57 -2.94 -15.35
N MET A 84 6.28 -2.84 -14.98
CA MET A 84 5.50 -1.64 -15.24
C MET A 84 5.88 -0.58 -14.21
N THR A 85 6.34 0.57 -14.68
CA THR A 85 6.63 1.70 -13.80
C THR A 85 5.35 2.46 -13.46
N PRO A 86 5.12 2.82 -12.18
CA PRO A 86 4.03 3.69 -11.76
C PRO A 86 3.92 4.95 -12.62
N ARG A 87 2.70 5.39 -12.92
CA ARG A 87 2.47 6.57 -13.78
C ARG A 87 2.72 7.86 -13.00
N ARG A 88 4.01 8.18 -12.79
CA ARG A 88 4.64 9.53 -12.82
C ARG A 88 3.80 10.76 -12.40
N ARG A 89 2.86 10.67 -11.46
CA ARG A 89 1.99 11.81 -11.12
C ARG A 89 2.64 12.77 -10.13
N SER A 90 3.60 12.33 -9.31
CA SER A 90 4.22 13.15 -8.28
C SER A 90 5.76 13.29 -8.38
N CYS A 91 6.46 12.28 -8.89
CA CYS A 91 7.92 12.15 -8.70
C CYS A 91 8.83 13.07 -9.54
N ILE A 92 8.29 13.92 -10.44
CA ILE A 92 9.10 14.68 -11.43
C ILE A 92 9.30 16.17 -11.09
N ALA A 93 8.77 16.67 -9.97
CA ALA A 93 8.98 18.08 -9.62
C ALA A 93 10.38 18.38 -9.02
N SER A 94 11.19 17.36 -8.70
CA SER A 94 12.51 17.57 -8.11
C SER A 94 13.63 17.29 -9.14
N PRO A 95 14.36 18.31 -9.63
CA PRO A 95 15.40 18.16 -10.67
C PRO A 95 16.65 17.37 -10.23
N ARG A 96 16.62 16.73 -9.05
CA ARG A 96 17.73 15.99 -8.43
C ARG A 96 17.48 14.49 -8.26
N ASN A 97 16.43 13.94 -8.85
CA ASN A 97 16.11 12.52 -8.68
C ASN A 97 17.01 11.62 -9.55
N THR A 98 18.11 11.13 -8.97
CA THR A 98 18.85 9.97 -9.50
C THR A 98 18.03 8.72 -9.21
N MET A 99 17.38 8.17 -10.25
CA MET A 99 16.67 6.90 -10.19
C MET A 99 17.69 5.76 -10.11
N SER A 100 18.16 5.45 -8.90
CA SER A 100 18.93 4.24 -8.64
C SER A 100 17.94 3.11 -8.35
N PRO A 101 17.96 1.98 -9.09
CA PRO A 101 17.14 0.83 -8.76
C PRO A 101 17.68 0.24 -7.46
N ILE A 102 17.11 0.66 -6.34
CA ILE A 102 17.39 0.04 -5.06
C ILE A 102 16.63 -1.29 -5.07
N GLN A 103 17.38 -2.38 -4.91
CA GLN A 103 16.83 -3.73 -4.78
C GLN A 103 15.84 -3.73 -3.61
N SER A 104 14.61 -4.20 -3.87
CA SER A 104 13.56 -4.69 -2.96
C SER A 104 13.71 -4.34 -1.47
N PHE A 105 12.63 -3.88 -0.83
CA PHE A 105 12.58 -3.59 0.62
C PHE A 105 13.09 -4.73 1.52
N SER A 106 13.17 -5.97 1.02
CA SER A 106 13.86 -7.08 1.69
C SER A 106 15.32 -6.75 2.09
N SER A 107 16.03 -5.93 1.31
CA SER A 107 17.41 -5.51 1.60
C SER A 107 17.52 -4.26 2.49
N MET A 108 16.45 -3.48 2.68
CA MET A 108 16.50 -2.32 3.59
C MET A 108 16.44 -2.72 5.07
N LEU A 109 15.99 -3.94 5.39
CA LEU A 109 15.96 -4.43 6.76
C LEU A 109 17.36 -4.84 7.30
N VAL A 110 18.40 -4.78 6.47
CA VAL A 110 19.80 -5.07 6.85
C VAL A 110 20.60 -3.80 7.19
N ALA A 111 19.99 -2.61 7.07
CA ALA A 111 20.67 -1.33 7.31
C ALA A 111 19.94 -0.42 8.33
N ILE A 112 19.41 -1.00 9.40
CA ILE A 112 19.07 -0.30 10.66
C ILE A 112 19.74 -1.06 11.81
#